data_AF-A0A942VDI4-F1
#
_entry.id   AF-A0A942VDI4-F1
#
_cell.length_a   1.000
_cell.length_b   1.000
_cell.length_c   1.000
_cell.angle_alpha   90.00
_cell.angle_beta   90.00
_cell.angle_gamma   90.00
#
_symmetry.space_group_name_H-M   'P 1'
#
loop_
_entity.id
_entity.type
_entity.pdbx_description
1 polymer ?
#
loop_
_entity_poly.entity_id
_entity_poly.type
_entity_poly.pdbx_seq_one_letter_code
_entity_poly.pdbx_strand_id
1 'polypeptide(L)'
;MKNSKNKKLFTYLVVGALVIALSISCKNDETDPNAGKFKHSDLVGTWTGDAGSFTINSSGYVNFTYQNKTYNDNILGYFEGGMESEGYTTSTSSFNSDYNPNANHVNGAERKIANFLFNSSSSCKVTITEQKYSGTYPNGEWQTQNTISVGNFTK
;
A
#
# COMPACT_ATOMS: atom_id res chain seq x y z
N MET A 1 -21.19 -75.39 -12.16
CA MET A 1 -20.46 -74.38 -12.97
C MET A 1 -21.34 -73.14 -13.08
N LYS A 2 -20.94 -71.88 -12.84
CA LYS A 2 -19.65 -71.26 -12.51
C LYS A 2 -20.01 -69.97 -11.74
N ASN A 3 -19.39 -69.78 -10.58
CA ASN A 3 -19.59 -68.66 -9.66
C ASN A 3 -19.16 -67.33 -10.33
N SER A 4 -20.09 -66.37 -10.43
CA SER A 4 -19.85 -65.04 -11.02
C SER A 4 -20.33 -63.94 -10.07
N LYS A 5 -19.74 -63.85 -8.88
CA LYS A 5 -19.86 -62.65 -8.03
C LYS A 5 -18.57 -61.84 -7.88
N ASN A 6 -17.49 -62.23 -8.55
CA ASN A 6 -16.16 -61.63 -8.34
C ASN A 6 -15.65 -60.70 -9.46
N LYS A 7 -16.47 -60.28 -10.43
CA LYS A 7 -16.00 -59.38 -11.52
C LYS A 7 -16.18 -57.89 -11.27
N LYS A 8 -16.90 -57.48 -10.22
CA LYS A 8 -17.14 -56.05 -9.91
C LYS A 8 -16.24 -55.47 -8.82
N LEU A 9 -15.52 -56.32 -8.07
CA LEU A 9 -14.71 -55.87 -6.94
C LEU A 9 -13.33 -55.32 -7.34
N PHE A 10 -12.77 -55.77 -8.48
CA PHE A 10 -11.44 -55.33 -8.92
C PHE A 10 -11.40 -53.95 -9.58
N THR A 11 -12.53 -53.45 -10.10
CA THR A 11 -12.57 -52.10 -10.70
C THR A 11 -12.62 -51.00 -9.64
N TYR A 12 -13.22 -51.25 -8.48
CA TYR A 12 -13.32 -50.25 -7.41
C TYR A 12 -12.02 -50.10 -6.60
N LEU A 13 -11.20 -51.14 -6.52
CA LEU A 13 -9.94 -51.09 -5.77
C LEU A 13 -8.84 -50.34 -6.54
N VAL A 14 -8.84 -50.39 -7.88
CA VAL A 14 -7.91 -49.62 -8.73
C VAL A 14 -8.26 -48.13 -8.76
N VAL A 15 -9.54 -47.78 -8.65
CA VAL A 15 -9.97 -46.36 -8.60
C VAL A 15 -9.75 -45.75 -7.20
N GLY A 16 -9.79 -46.56 -6.12
CA GLY A 16 -9.50 -46.10 -4.76
C GLY A 16 -8.04 -45.71 -4.51
N ALA A 17 -7.09 -46.25 -5.28
CA ALA A 17 -5.67 -45.91 -5.16
C ALA A 17 -5.25 -44.66 -5.96
N LEU A 18 -6.02 -44.24 -6.97
CA LEU A 18 -5.69 -43.03 -7.74
C LEU A 18 -6.06 -41.73 -7.00
N VAL A 19 -6.97 -41.79 -6.02
CA VAL A 19 -7.42 -40.60 -5.26
C VAL A 19 -6.44 -40.22 -4.14
N ILE A 20 -5.60 -41.13 -3.65
CA ILE A 20 -4.61 -40.82 -2.60
C ILE A 20 -3.32 -40.20 -3.17
N ALA A 21 -3.10 -40.26 -4.49
CA ALA A 21 -1.92 -39.68 -5.13
C ALA A 21 -2.06 -38.18 -5.49
N LEU A 22 -3.24 -37.58 -5.33
CA LEU A 22 -3.43 -36.12 -5.49
C LEU A 22 -3.38 -35.36 -4.16
N SER A 23 -3.34 -36.05 -3.02
CA SER A 23 -3.21 -35.44 -1.69
C SER A 23 -1.76 -35.25 -1.22
N ILE A 24 -0.77 -35.56 -2.06
CA ILE A 24 0.66 -35.34 -1.76
C ILE A 24 1.27 -34.42 -2.81
N SER A 25 0.73 -33.21 -2.94
CA SER A 25 1.56 -32.03 -3.25
C SER A 25 0.80 -30.74 -2.96
N CYS A 26 0.24 -30.59 -1.76
CA CYS A 26 0.61 -29.37 -1.04
C CYS A 26 1.98 -29.69 -0.48
N LYS A 27 3.03 -29.45 -1.32
CA LYS A 27 4.34 -29.15 -0.74
C LYS A 27 4.06 -28.14 0.35
N ASN A 28 4.71 -28.31 1.49
CA ASN A 28 4.81 -27.28 2.48
C ASN A 28 5.14 -25.98 1.74
N ASP A 29 4.14 -25.17 1.46
CA ASP A 29 4.31 -23.75 1.54
C ASP A 29 4.59 -23.61 3.03
N GLU A 30 5.87 -23.69 3.41
CA GLU A 30 6.34 -22.75 4.40
C GLU A 30 5.67 -21.45 3.99
N THR A 31 4.64 -21.07 4.72
CA THR A 31 4.01 -19.78 4.54
C THR A 31 5.15 -18.84 4.86
N ASP A 32 5.86 -18.39 3.81
CA ASP A 32 6.98 -17.48 3.97
C ASP A 32 6.40 -16.34 4.80
N PRO A 33 6.88 -16.15 6.04
CA PRO A 33 6.30 -15.13 6.91
C PRO A 33 6.51 -13.73 6.33
N ASN A 34 7.22 -13.60 5.20
CA ASN A 34 7.44 -12.39 4.44
C ASN A 34 6.74 -12.38 3.08
N ALA A 35 5.95 -13.39 2.71
CA ALA A 35 5.18 -13.40 1.47
C ALA A 35 4.26 -12.17 1.39
N GLY A 36 4.57 -11.24 0.49
CA GLY A 36 3.81 -10.00 0.31
C GLY A 36 4.29 -8.80 1.12
N LYS A 37 5.36 -8.94 1.93
CA LYS A 37 6.07 -7.78 2.46
C LYS A 37 6.93 -7.14 1.37
N PHE A 38 7.14 -5.84 1.49
CA PHE A 38 8.08 -5.09 0.68
C PHE A 38 8.85 -4.13 1.58
N LYS A 39 10.07 -3.78 1.16
CA LYS A 39 10.88 -2.77 1.82
C LYS A 39 10.43 -1.38 1.40
N HIS A 40 10.64 -0.38 2.24
CA HIS A 40 10.45 1.01 1.80
C HIS A 40 11.37 1.40 0.64
N SER A 41 12.57 0.83 0.56
CA SER A 41 13.45 0.97 -0.61
C SER A 41 12.83 0.44 -1.90
N ASP A 42 11.96 -0.56 -1.82
CA ASP A 42 11.20 -1.05 -2.98
C ASP A 42 10.15 -0.05 -3.45
N LEU A 43 9.91 1.08 -2.77
CA LEU A 43 8.98 2.13 -3.21
C LEU A 43 9.66 3.20 -4.07
N VAL A 44 11.00 3.28 -4.05
CA VAL A 44 11.79 4.21 -4.88
C VAL A 44 11.49 4.01 -6.36
N GLY A 45 11.31 5.10 -7.10
CA GLY A 45 11.05 5.08 -8.53
C GLY A 45 9.96 6.05 -8.98
N THR A 46 9.49 5.86 -10.20
CA THR A 46 8.41 6.65 -10.80
C THR A 46 7.10 5.89 -10.72
N TRP A 47 6.07 6.54 -10.22
CA TRP A 47 4.72 6.02 -10.08
C TRP A 47 3.81 6.76 -11.06
N THR A 48 3.00 6.01 -11.80
CA THR A 48 2.14 6.55 -12.87
C THR A 48 0.69 6.17 -12.65
N GLY A 49 -0.23 7.07 -12.97
CA GLY A 49 -1.67 6.85 -12.89
C GLY A 49 -2.43 7.86 -13.75
N ASP A 50 -3.75 7.78 -13.75
CA ASP A 50 -4.60 8.63 -14.60
C ASP A 50 -4.44 10.13 -14.31
N ALA A 51 -4.13 10.48 -13.06
CA ALA A 51 -3.93 11.86 -12.62
C ALA A 51 -2.50 12.39 -12.84
N GLY A 52 -1.62 11.64 -13.51
CA GLY A 52 -0.24 12.01 -13.82
C GLY A 52 0.78 11.06 -13.20
N SER A 53 1.88 11.61 -12.68
CA SER A 53 2.95 10.83 -12.07
C SER A 53 3.55 11.51 -10.84
N PHE A 54 4.20 10.71 -10.01
CA PHE A 54 5.09 11.19 -8.95
C PHE A 54 6.37 10.36 -8.92
N THR A 55 7.39 10.88 -8.26
CA THR A 55 8.64 10.15 -8.05
C THR A 55 8.96 10.04 -6.57
N ILE A 56 9.64 8.96 -6.20
CA ILE A 56 10.29 8.78 -4.89
C ILE A 56 11.77 8.55 -5.17
N ASN A 57 12.64 9.38 -4.60
CA ASN A 57 14.08 9.21 -4.77
C ASN A 57 14.67 8.22 -3.75
N SER A 58 15.95 7.89 -3.90
CA SER A 58 16.67 6.94 -3.03
C SER A 58 16.76 7.37 -1.56
N SER A 59 16.48 8.63 -1.25
CA SER A 59 16.45 9.17 0.11
C SER A 59 15.04 9.20 0.72
N GLY A 60 14.03 8.68 0.00
CA GLY A 60 12.64 8.65 0.47
C GLY A 60 11.83 9.93 0.21
N TYR A 61 12.40 10.92 -0.49
CA TYR A 61 11.68 12.14 -0.83
C TYR A 61 10.74 11.91 -1.99
N VAL A 62 9.49 12.33 -1.81
CA VAL A 62 8.50 12.37 -2.88
C VAL A 62 8.59 13.68 -3.66
N ASN A 63 8.27 13.62 -4.95
CA ASN A 63 7.92 14.81 -5.72
C ASN A 63 6.63 14.52 -6.49
N PHE A 64 5.54 15.10 -6.03
CA PHE A 64 4.21 14.94 -6.60
C PHE A 64 3.59 16.31 -6.86
N THR A 65 3.03 16.52 -8.05
CA THR A 65 2.30 17.76 -8.37
C THR A 65 0.86 17.43 -8.70
N TYR A 66 -0.07 18.10 -8.03
CA TYR A 66 -1.51 17.99 -8.29
C TYR A 66 -2.14 19.37 -8.27
N GLN A 67 -2.86 19.74 -9.33
CA GLN A 67 -3.54 21.04 -9.48
C GLN A 67 -2.65 22.25 -9.12
N ASN A 68 -1.43 22.31 -9.68
CA ASN A 68 -0.45 23.38 -9.43
C ASN A 68 0.06 23.48 -7.98
N LYS A 69 -0.13 22.45 -7.16
CA LYS A 69 0.50 22.32 -5.85
C LYS A 69 1.53 21.19 -5.87
N THR A 70 2.73 21.50 -5.38
CA THR A 70 3.81 20.54 -5.25
C THR A 70 3.84 20.00 -3.83
N TYR A 71 3.99 18.69 -3.70
CA TYR A 71 4.16 17.95 -2.46
C TYR A 71 5.55 17.34 -2.51
N ASN A 72 6.43 17.85 -1.65
CA ASN A 72 7.84 17.46 -1.62
C ASN A 72 8.29 17.36 -0.18
N ASP A 73 8.35 16.13 0.32
CA ASP A 73 8.74 15.82 1.68
C ASP A 73 9.40 14.45 1.73
N ASN A 74 10.16 14.18 2.79
CA ASN A 74 10.69 12.86 3.04
C ASN A 74 9.61 11.96 3.63
N ILE A 75 9.04 11.10 2.79
CA ILE A 75 7.90 10.26 3.18
C ILE A 75 8.31 8.86 3.67
N LEU A 76 9.57 8.45 3.47
CA LEU A 76 10.07 7.11 3.85
C LEU A 76 11.26 7.13 4.84
N GLY A 77 11.97 8.26 4.97
CA GLY A 77 13.19 8.33 5.77
C GLY A 77 12.98 8.34 7.29
N TYR A 78 11.74 8.50 7.75
CA TYR A 78 11.39 8.57 9.17
C TYR A 78 10.88 7.25 9.76
N PHE A 79 10.75 6.20 8.96
CA PHE A 79 10.32 4.90 9.48
C PHE A 79 11.37 4.28 10.40
N GLU A 80 10.92 3.61 11.46
CA GLU A 80 11.78 2.78 12.28
C GLU A 80 12.38 1.66 11.41
N GLY A 81 13.72 1.52 11.43
CA GLY A 81 14.46 0.66 10.49
C GLY A 81 14.75 1.31 9.12
N GLY A 82 14.24 2.53 8.87
CA GLY A 82 14.51 3.33 7.70
C GLY A 82 14.03 2.68 6.39
N MET A 83 14.86 2.79 5.35
CA MET A 83 14.57 2.28 4.00
C MET A 83 14.52 0.75 3.94
N GLU A 84 15.15 0.05 4.88
CA GLU A 84 15.15 -1.42 4.95
C GLU A 84 13.97 -1.98 5.76
N SER A 85 13.13 -1.11 6.32
CA SER A 85 11.92 -1.52 7.03
C SER A 85 10.94 -2.18 6.07
N GLU A 86 10.40 -3.32 6.49
CA GLU A 86 9.49 -4.16 5.70
C GLU A 86 8.06 -4.06 6.22
N GLY A 87 7.10 -3.99 5.29
CA GLY A 87 5.69 -3.97 5.61
C GLY A 87 4.83 -4.56 4.48
N TYR A 88 3.61 -4.94 4.81
CA TYR A 88 2.61 -5.37 3.82
C TYR A 88 1.84 -4.20 3.22
N THR A 89 1.77 -3.09 3.96
CA THR A 89 1.06 -1.88 3.57
C THR A 89 1.68 -0.73 4.33
N THR A 90 1.98 0.36 3.63
CA THR A 90 2.60 1.55 4.23
C THR A 90 1.79 2.77 3.86
N SER A 91 1.41 3.56 4.87
CA SER A 91 0.75 4.86 4.67
C SER A 91 1.70 5.98 5.06
N THR A 92 1.79 6.99 4.22
CA THR A 92 2.63 8.17 4.46
C THR A 92 2.00 9.41 3.83
N SER A 93 2.53 10.58 4.12
CA SER A 93 1.95 11.84 3.67
C SER A 93 2.99 12.92 3.46
N SER A 94 2.68 13.88 2.58
CA SER A 94 3.48 15.08 2.36
C SER A 94 2.57 16.30 2.38
N PHE A 95 3.01 17.39 3.00
CA PHE A 95 2.34 18.69 2.92
C PHE A 95 2.66 19.38 1.60
N ASN A 96 1.76 20.25 1.14
CA ASN A 96 2.06 21.11 0.00
C ASN A 96 3.19 22.08 0.34
N SER A 97 4.01 22.44 -0.65
CA SER A 97 5.24 23.24 -0.52
C SER A 97 5.06 24.62 0.13
N ASP A 98 3.84 25.16 0.08
CA ASP A 98 3.52 26.47 0.67
C ASP A 98 3.26 26.38 2.18
N TYR A 99 3.14 25.17 2.73
CA TYR A 99 2.86 24.97 4.15
C TYR A 99 4.13 25.12 4.98
N ASN A 100 4.09 26.04 5.96
CA ASN A 100 5.12 26.17 6.98
C ASN A 100 4.60 25.59 8.32
N PRO A 101 5.11 24.44 8.78
CA PRO A 101 4.66 23.82 10.04
C PRO A 101 5.02 24.63 11.29
N ASN A 102 5.99 25.55 11.20
CA ASN A 102 6.46 26.34 12.34
C ASN A 102 5.77 27.71 12.46
N ALA A 103 4.81 28.00 11.58
CA ALA A 103 4.08 29.27 11.62
C ALA A 103 2.97 29.24 12.68
N ASN A 104 2.75 30.37 13.36
CA ASN A 104 1.55 30.56 14.17
C ASN A 104 0.34 30.62 13.24
N HIS A 105 -0.58 29.66 13.35
CA HIS A 105 -1.74 29.58 12.47
C HIS A 105 -2.89 30.46 12.96
N VAL A 106 -3.55 31.13 12.01
CA VAL A 106 -4.74 31.94 12.27
C VAL A 106 -6.00 31.16 11.95
N ASN A 107 -7.10 31.48 12.62
CA ASN A 107 -8.41 30.90 12.31
C ASN A 107 -8.73 31.05 10.82
N GLY A 108 -9.08 29.94 10.17
CA GLY A 108 -9.38 29.88 8.75
C GLY A 108 -8.17 29.66 7.83
N ALA A 109 -6.94 29.55 8.35
CA ALA A 109 -5.80 29.12 7.55
C ALA A 109 -6.05 27.76 6.90
N GLU A 110 -5.55 27.55 5.69
CA GLU A 110 -5.79 26.34 4.90
C GLU A 110 -4.48 25.59 4.65
N ARG A 111 -4.55 24.26 4.59
CA ARG A 111 -3.44 23.40 4.16
C ARG A 111 -3.95 22.20 3.36
N LYS A 112 -3.08 21.64 2.53
CA LYS A 112 -3.36 20.40 1.81
C LYS A 112 -2.32 19.34 2.14
N ILE A 113 -2.77 18.10 2.26
CA ILE A 113 -1.93 16.94 2.57
C ILE A 113 -2.15 15.91 1.48
N ALA A 114 -1.08 15.49 0.79
CA ALA A 114 -1.12 14.32 -0.07
C ALA A 114 -0.85 13.08 0.79
N ASN A 115 -1.77 12.11 0.78
CA ASN A 115 -1.59 10.82 1.46
C ASN A 115 -1.35 9.74 0.42
N PHE A 116 -0.33 8.92 0.65
CA PHE A 116 0.11 7.82 -0.19
C PHE A 116 -0.10 6.52 0.59
N LEU A 117 -0.98 5.66 0.09
CA LEU A 117 -1.25 4.33 0.64
C LEU A 117 -0.65 3.28 -0.31
N PHE A 118 0.49 2.73 0.05
CA PHE A 118 1.16 1.66 -0.70
C PHE A 118 0.60 0.31 -0.25
N ASN A 119 -0.15 -0.37 -1.12
CA ASN A 119 -0.66 -1.72 -0.89
C ASN A 119 0.35 -2.80 -1.30
N SER A 120 1.35 -2.43 -2.11
CA SER A 120 2.49 -3.24 -2.52
C SER A 120 3.63 -2.32 -3.00
N SER A 121 4.78 -2.89 -3.39
CA SER A 121 5.85 -2.17 -4.07
C SER A 121 5.49 -1.65 -5.48
N SER A 122 4.31 -2.01 -6.00
CA SER A 122 3.81 -1.69 -7.34
C SER A 122 2.39 -1.11 -7.36
N SER A 123 1.74 -0.92 -6.21
CA SER A 123 0.38 -0.39 -6.10
C SER A 123 0.27 0.67 -4.99
N CYS A 124 -0.14 1.88 -5.37
CA CYS A 124 -0.33 3.01 -4.47
C CYS A 124 -1.66 3.71 -4.74
N LYS A 125 -2.40 4.07 -3.68
CA LYS A 125 -3.55 4.95 -3.77
C LYS A 125 -3.18 6.32 -3.23
N VAL A 126 -3.49 7.37 -3.98
CA VAL A 126 -3.22 8.75 -3.57
C VAL A 126 -4.53 9.49 -3.29
N THR A 127 -4.55 10.23 -2.20
CA THR A 127 -5.65 11.14 -1.83
C THR A 127 -5.10 12.49 -1.40
N ILE A 128 -5.87 13.56 -1.61
CA ILE A 128 -5.58 14.88 -1.02
C ILE A 128 -6.59 15.15 0.09
N THR A 129 -6.09 15.43 1.30
CA THR A 129 -6.91 15.97 2.39
C THR A 129 -6.77 17.49 2.41
N GLU A 130 -7.90 18.19 2.37
CA GLU A 130 -7.96 19.64 2.53
C GLU A 130 -8.40 19.93 3.97
N GLN A 131 -7.62 20.75 4.67
CA GLN A 131 -7.87 21.07 6.07
C GLN A 131 -7.91 22.58 6.29
N LYS A 132 -8.71 22.98 7.29
CA LYS A 132 -8.85 24.36 7.73
C LYS A 132 -8.60 24.45 9.23
N TYR A 133 -7.81 25.43 9.64
CA TYR A 133 -7.51 25.65 11.05
C TYR A 133 -8.70 26.34 11.72
N SER A 134 -9.11 25.83 12.88
CA SER A 134 -10.23 26.35 13.67
C SER A 134 -9.75 26.74 15.07
N GLY A 135 -10.05 27.97 15.49
CA GLY A 135 -9.69 28.49 16.80
C GLY A 135 -8.44 29.38 16.80
N THR A 136 -7.83 29.54 17.97
CA THR A 136 -6.72 30.46 18.21
C THR A 136 -5.47 29.70 18.60
N TYR A 137 -4.34 29.97 17.94
CA TYR A 137 -3.05 29.40 18.30
C TYR A 137 -2.66 29.70 19.76
N PRO A 138 -2.08 28.74 20.51
CA PRO A 138 -1.68 27.39 20.09
C PRO A 138 -2.78 26.31 20.23
N ASN A 139 -3.98 26.68 20.70
CA ASN A 139 -5.04 25.74 21.08
C ASN A 139 -6.03 25.40 19.95
N GLY A 140 -5.93 26.07 18.80
CA GLY A 140 -6.75 25.73 17.64
C GLY A 140 -6.28 24.43 16.98
N GLU A 141 -7.15 23.86 16.17
CA GLU A 141 -6.95 22.54 15.56
C GLU A 141 -7.20 22.55 14.06
N TRP A 142 -6.50 21.67 13.35
CA TRP A 142 -6.72 21.45 11.92
C TRP A 142 -7.88 20.48 11.71
N GLN A 143 -8.94 20.96 11.05
CA GLN A 143 -10.14 20.18 10.78
C GLN A 143 -10.21 19.79 9.31
N THR A 144 -10.44 18.52 9.03
CA THR A 144 -10.64 18.04 7.65
C THR A 144 -11.94 18.60 7.08
N GLN A 145 -11.82 19.28 5.95
CA GLN A 145 -12.95 19.84 5.21
C GLN A 145 -13.38 18.91 4.08
N ASN A 146 -12.40 18.28 3.41
CA ASN A 146 -12.63 17.46 2.23
C ASN A 146 -11.51 16.42 2.06
N THR A 147 -11.86 15.31 1.41
CA THR A 147 -10.89 14.29 0.98
C THR A 147 -11.15 13.96 -0.49
N ILE A 148 -10.17 14.28 -1.33
CA ILE A 148 -10.23 14.09 -2.77
C ILE A 148 -9.49 12.81 -3.11
N SER A 149 -10.17 11.87 -3.78
CA SER A 149 -9.49 10.72 -4.38
C SER A 149 -8.76 11.17 -5.65
N VAL A 150 -7.43 11.14 -5.64
CA VAL A 150 -6.62 11.48 -6.81
C VAL A 150 -6.62 10.33 -7.80
N GLY A 151 -6.43 9.10 -7.31
CA GLY A 151 -6.42 7.91 -8.13
C GLY A 151 -5.49 6.82 -7.60
N ASN A 152 -5.39 5.76 -8.39
CA ASN A 152 -4.43 4.69 -8.18
C ASN A 152 -3.22 4.92 -9.08
N PHE A 153 -2.05 4.58 -8.55
CA PHE A 153 -0.77 4.70 -9.21
C PHE A 153 -0.03 3.37 -9.14
N THR A 154 0.69 3.04 -10.21
CA THR A 154 1.47 1.81 -10.33
C THR A 154 2.91 2.10 -10.74
N LYS A 155 3.78 1.14 -10.41
CA LYS A 155 5.19 1.13 -10.79
C LYS A 155 5.55 -0.23 -11.40
#